data_AF-A0A832DQA2-F1
#
_entry.id   AF-A0A832DQA2-F1
#
_cell.length_a   1.000
_cell.length_b   1.000
_cell.length_c   1.000
_cell.angle_alpha   90.00
_cell.angle_beta   90.00
_cell.angle_gamma   90.00
#
_symmetry.space_group_name_H-M   'P 1'
#
loop_
_entity.id
_entity.type
_entity.pdbx_description
1 polymer ?
#
loop_
_entity_poly.entity_id
_entity_poly.type
_entity_poly.pdbx_seq_one_letter_code
_entity_poly.pdbx_strand_id
1 'polypeptide(L)'
;MKKLIFLSLSVSVSIAQAFELKTESIGTINLNGALTGYSIYTDNKVGNDRKTRYDVGSALISISKSAEPVGFTVIGGAYSLPVVGAGLSNTSDYTKLYSALPIAYIELAPLKGFSIQVGKLPTLIGYESAFTYLNNYIQRGLVW
;
A
#
# COMPACT_ATOMS: atom_id res chain seq x y z
N MET A 1 -23.74 -17.88 -32.59
CA MET A 1 -23.22 -16.73 -31.83
C MET A 1 -22.73 -17.23 -30.48
N LYS A 2 -21.41 -17.38 -30.26
CA LYS A 2 -20.89 -17.77 -28.95
C LYS A 2 -21.00 -16.56 -28.02
N LYS A 3 -21.72 -16.68 -26.91
CA LYS A 3 -21.78 -15.65 -25.87
C LYS A 3 -20.35 -15.43 -25.37
N LEU A 4 -19.76 -14.26 -25.63
CA LEU A 4 -18.51 -13.86 -24.98
C LEU A 4 -18.84 -13.50 -23.53
N ILE A 5 -18.69 -14.47 -22.64
CA ILE A 5 -18.63 -14.21 -21.20
C ILE A 5 -17.17 -13.91 -20.90
N PHE A 6 -16.87 -12.68 -20.53
CA PHE A 6 -15.57 -12.30 -20.02
C PHE A 6 -15.58 -12.48 -18.51
N LEU A 7 -14.92 -13.53 -18.02
CA LEU A 7 -14.78 -13.80 -16.60
C LEU A 7 -13.40 -13.33 -16.12
N SER A 8 -13.42 -12.52 -15.06
CA SER A 8 -12.22 -12.15 -14.29
C SER A 8 -12.51 -12.44 -12.83
N LEU A 9 -11.69 -13.29 -12.21
CA LEU A 9 -11.80 -13.65 -10.80
C LEU A 9 -10.53 -13.26 -10.07
N SER A 10 -10.67 -12.77 -8.84
CA SER A 10 -9.59 -12.17 -8.07
C SER A 10 -9.71 -12.61 -6.62
N VAL A 11 -8.65 -13.18 -6.04
CA VAL A 11 -8.60 -13.64 -4.63
C VAL A 11 -7.40 -13.02 -3.96
N SER A 12 -7.54 -12.52 -2.74
CA SER A 12 -6.41 -12.06 -1.92
C SER A 12 -6.49 -12.56 -0.48
N VAL A 13 -5.33 -12.57 0.18
CA VAL A 13 -5.19 -12.85 1.61
C VAL A 13 -4.30 -11.76 2.18
N SER A 14 -4.72 -11.15 3.28
CA SER A 14 -3.99 -10.09 3.96
C SER A 14 -3.83 -10.38 5.45
N ILE A 15 -2.65 -10.06 5.99
CA ILE A 15 -2.36 -10.06 7.42
C ILE A 15 -1.72 -8.72 7.75
N ALA A 16 -2.20 -8.05 8.80
CA ALA A 16 -1.60 -6.84 9.34
C ALA A 16 -1.39 -7.00 10.85
N GLN A 17 -0.26 -6.50 11.35
CA GLN A 17 0.10 -6.54 12.77
C GLN A 17 0.61 -5.16 13.20
N ALA A 18 0.31 -4.80 14.44
CA ALA A 18 0.69 -3.55 15.06
C ALA A 18 1.29 -3.81 16.44
N PHE A 19 2.34 -3.08 16.78
CA PHE A 19 2.99 -3.13 18.09
C PHE A 19 3.46 -1.73 18.49
N GLU A 20 3.27 -1.40 19.77
CA GLU A 20 3.65 -0.11 20.33
C GLU A 20 4.83 -0.27 21.29
N LEU A 21 5.85 0.57 21.08
CA LEU A 21 7.01 0.69 21.93
C LEU A 21 6.93 2.02 22.68
N LYS A 22 6.70 1.95 24.00
CA LYS A 22 6.69 3.13 24.87
C LYS A 22 8.08 3.32 25.46
N THR A 23 8.65 4.51 25.29
CA THR A 23 9.96 4.87 25.82
C THR A 23 9.88 6.24 26.48
N GLU A 24 10.52 6.36 27.64
CA GLU A 24 10.47 7.56 28.46
C GLU A 24 11.16 8.77 27.79
N SER A 25 12.19 8.54 26.98
CA SER A 25 13.00 9.62 26.39
C SER A 25 12.49 10.10 25.03
N ILE A 26 11.83 9.22 24.26
CA ILE A 26 11.42 9.54 22.88
C ILE A 26 9.92 9.30 22.63
N GLY A 27 9.11 9.00 23.64
CA GLY A 27 7.66 8.83 23.53
C GLY A 27 7.24 7.49 22.93
N THR A 28 6.03 7.42 22.37
CA THR A 28 5.49 6.17 21.80
C THR A 28 5.91 6.03 20.34
N ILE A 29 6.60 4.93 20.02
CA ILE A 29 6.91 4.52 18.66
C ILE A 29 5.94 3.40 18.26
N ASN A 30 5.27 3.59 17.13
CA ASN A 30 4.37 2.61 16.54
C ASN A 30 5.08 1.86 15.43
N LEU A 31 5.13 0.54 15.54
CA LEU A 31 5.60 -0.37 14.51
C LEU A 31 4.40 -1.13 13.94
N ASN A 32 4.16 -0.99 12.64
CA ASN A 32 3.12 -1.72 11.94
C ASN A 32 3.74 -2.52 10.79
N GLY A 33 3.13 -3.64 10.45
CA GLY A 33 3.53 -4.47 9.32
C GLY A 33 2.31 -5.02 8.61
N ALA A 34 2.41 -5.18 7.30
CA ALA A 34 1.36 -5.80 6.51
C ALA A 34 1.95 -6.68 5.40
N LEU A 35 1.33 -7.84 5.21
CA LEU A 35 1.61 -8.77 4.11
C LEU A 35 0.29 -9.12 3.41
N THR A 36 0.22 -8.85 2.12
CA THR A 36 -0.90 -9.20 1.24
C THR A 36 -0.37 -9.97 0.05
N GLY A 37 -0.98 -11.12 -0.25
CA GLY A 37 -0.76 -11.87 -1.48
C GLY A 37 -2.06 -11.93 -2.29
N TYR A 38 -1.96 -11.97 -3.61
CA TYR A 38 -3.13 -12.05 -4.48
C TYR A 38 -2.94 -12.95 -5.69
N SER A 39 -4.07 -13.40 -6.24
CA SER A 39 -4.15 -14.13 -7.49
C SER A 39 -5.29 -13.59 -8.36
N ILE A 40 -5.03 -13.44 -9.66
CA ILE A 40 -6.01 -13.01 -10.65
C ILE A 40 -6.05 -14.04 -11.77
N TYR A 41 -7.27 -14.42 -12.13
CA TYR A 41 -7.57 -15.21 -13.33
C TYR A 41 -8.40 -14.36 -14.30
N THR A 42 -7.98 -14.25 -15.56
CA THR A 42 -8.71 -13.56 -16.62
C THR A 42 -8.74 -14.36 -17.91
N ASP A 43 -9.94 -14.46 -18.48
CA ASP A 43 -10.15 -15.03 -19.81
C ASP A 43 -9.96 -14.01 -20.94
N ASN A 44 -9.90 -12.72 -20.60
CA ASN A 44 -9.72 -11.61 -21.55
C ASN A 44 -8.29 -11.05 -21.53
N LYS A 45 -7.30 -11.89 -21.80
CA LYS A 45 -5.90 -11.44 -21.80
C LYS A 45 -5.59 -10.59 -23.04
N VAL A 46 -4.83 -9.51 -22.87
CA VAL A 46 -4.38 -8.65 -23.98
C VAL A 46 -2.94 -9.03 -24.38
N GLY A 47 -2.72 -9.32 -25.66
CA GLY A 47 -1.39 -9.64 -26.18
C GLY A 47 -0.71 -10.84 -25.50
N ASN A 48 0.54 -10.64 -25.06
CA ASN A 48 1.35 -11.69 -24.42
C ASN A 48 1.14 -11.80 -22.89
N ASP A 49 0.08 -11.19 -22.37
CA ASP A 49 -0.28 -11.29 -20.95
C ASP A 49 -0.61 -12.74 -20.54
N ARG A 50 -0.53 -13.04 -19.24
CA ARG A 50 -0.83 -14.32 -18.63
C ARG A 50 -2.29 -14.36 -18.19
N LYS A 51 -2.95 -15.51 -18.42
CA LYS A 51 -4.32 -15.75 -17.94
C LYS A 51 -4.41 -15.78 -16.42
N THR A 52 -3.40 -16.34 -15.77
CA THR A 52 -3.31 -16.41 -14.31
C THR A 52 -2.10 -15.64 -13.84
N ARG A 53 -2.28 -14.82 -12.81
CA ARG A 53 -1.23 -14.04 -12.15
C ARG A 53 -1.31 -14.27 -10.66
N TYR A 54 -0.17 -14.34 -10.01
CA TYR A 54 -0.03 -14.33 -8.56
C TYR A 54 1.09 -13.36 -8.23
N ASP A 55 0.89 -12.53 -7.21
CA ASP A 55 1.90 -11.56 -6.79
C ASP A 55 1.63 -11.06 -5.37
N VAL A 56 2.52 -10.21 -4.86
CA VAL A 56 2.43 -9.55 -3.57
C VAL A 56 1.69 -8.21 -3.72
N GLY A 57 0.62 -8.03 -2.96
CA GLY A 57 -0.09 -6.75 -2.86
C GLY A 57 0.74 -5.72 -2.09
N SER A 58 1.12 -6.10 -0.88
CA SER A 58 1.90 -5.29 0.05
C SER A 58 2.77 -6.19 0.90
N ALA A 59 4.04 -5.87 1.07
CA ALA A 59 4.95 -6.43 2.05
C ALA A 59 5.68 -5.24 2.67
N LEU A 60 5.04 -4.60 3.64
CA LEU A 60 5.40 -3.28 4.13
C LEU A 60 5.61 -3.28 5.64
N ILE A 61 6.58 -2.49 6.07
CA ILE A 61 6.82 -2.13 7.46
C ILE A 61 6.66 -0.62 7.58
N SER A 62 5.97 -0.18 8.63
CA SER A 62 5.75 1.22 8.97
C SER A 62 6.25 1.47 10.39
N ILE A 63 7.10 2.49 10.53
CA ILE A 63 7.59 2.98 11.82
C ILE A 63 7.17 4.44 11.93
N SER A 64 6.47 4.78 12.99
CA SER A 64 5.99 6.16 13.18
C SER A 64 6.02 6.59 14.63
N LYS A 65 6.13 7.90 14.82
CA LYS A 65 5.96 8.58 16.08
C LYS A 65 5.08 9.80 15.84
N SER A 66 4.01 9.95 16.63
CA SER A 66 3.14 11.12 16.60
C SER A 66 3.90 12.39 16.99
N ALA A 67 3.57 13.52 16.37
CA ALA A 67 4.29 14.77 16.59
C ALA A 67 3.91 15.45 17.90
N GLU A 68 4.85 15.44 18.86
CA GLU A 68 4.76 16.17 20.14
C GLU A 68 6.14 16.68 20.61
N PRO A 69 6.60 17.87 20.21
CA PRO A 69 6.21 18.61 19.01
C PRO A 69 6.81 17.99 17.72
N VAL A 70 7.73 17.03 17.83
CA VAL A 70 8.40 16.40 16.69
C VAL A 70 7.94 14.94 16.54
N GLY A 71 7.54 14.58 15.32
CA GLY A 71 7.15 13.24 14.93
C GLY A 71 7.80 12.84 13.62
N PHE A 72 7.63 11.58 13.24
CA PHE A 72 8.09 11.07 11.96
C PHE A 72 7.25 9.89 11.52
N THR A 73 7.24 9.62 10.22
CA THR A 73 6.67 8.40 9.64
C THR A 73 7.58 7.90 8.53
N VAL A 74 7.90 6.61 8.59
CA VAL A 74 8.67 5.90 7.59
C VAL A 74 7.94 4.62 7.23
N ILE A 75 7.61 4.44 5.95
CA ILE A 75 6.98 3.22 5.43
C ILE A 75 7.84 2.71 4.28
N GLY A 76 8.27 1.45 4.39
CA GLY A 76 9.18 0.81 3.45
C GLY A 76 8.81 -0.64 3.16
N GLY A 77 9.19 -1.11 1.97
CA GLY A 77 9.01 -2.49 1.55
C GLY A 77 8.64 -2.60 0.07
N ALA A 78 7.99 -3.71 -0.27
CA ALA A 78 7.54 -4.01 -1.62
C ALA A 78 6.02 -3.89 -1.71
N TYR A 79 5.52 -3.31 -2.78
CA TYR A 79 4.08 -3.11 -2.97
C TYR A 79 3.75 -3.03 -4.45
N SER A 80 2.54 -3.45 -4.78
CA SER A 80 1.95 -3.29 -6.10
C SER A 80 0.77 -2.35 -6.01
N LEU A 81 0.45 -1.71 -7.14
CA LEU A 81 -0.67 -0.79 -7.28
C LEU A 81 -1.64 -1.37 -8.31
N PRO A 82 -2.28 -2.52 -8.03
CA PRO A 82 -3.26 -3.07 -8.96
C PRO A 82 -4.42 -2.09 -9.16
N VAL A 83 -4.95 -2.02 -10.37
CA VAL A 83 -6.13 -1.23 -10.70
C VAL A 83 -7.00 -2.05 -11.64
N VAL A 84 -8.28 -2.17 -11.32
CA VAL A 84 -9.21 -2.93 -12.18
C VAL A 84 -9.28 -2.27 -13.56
N GLY A 85 -9.12 -3.08 -14.61
CA GLY A 85 -9.16 -2.60 -16.00
C GLY A 85 -7.85 -2.01 -16.52
N ALA A 86 -6.81 -1.90 -15.69
CA ALA A 86 -5.46 -1.53 -16.12
C ALA A 86 -4.57 -2.77 -16.28
N GLY A 87 -3.56 -2.66 -17.14
CA GLY A 87 -2.49 -3.67 -17.23
C GLY A 87 -1.73 -3.76 -15.90
N LEU A 88 -1.45 -4.99 -15.46
CA LEU A 88 -0.75 -5.24 -14.20
C LEU A 88 0.73 -5.53 -14.44
N SER A 89 1.58 -4.78 -13.75
CA SER A 89 3.02 -5.05 -13.65
C SER A 89 3.33 -5.92 -12.43
N ASN A 90 4.56 -6.44 -12.33
CA ASN A 90 4.93 -7.17 -11.12
C ASN A 90 5.21 -6.19 -9.96
N THR A 91 5.10 -6.66 -8.73
CA THR A 91 5.43 -5.88 -7.51
C THR A 91 6.79 -5.23 -7.58
N SER A 92 7.80 -5.94 -8.11
CA SER A 92 9.16 -5.42 -8.27
C SER A 92 9.22 -4.20 -9.18
N ASP A 93 8.38 -4.15 -10.23
CA ASP A 93 8.35 -3.06 -11.20
C ASP A 93 7.76 -1.80 -10.57
N TYR A 94 6.67 -1.95 -9.79
CA TYR A 94 6.09 -0.85 -9.02
C TYR A 94 7.08 -0.34 -7.95
N THR A 95 7.68 -1.26 -7.19
CA THR A 95 8.63 -0.91 -6.13
C THR A 95 9.87 -0.21 -6.69
N LYS A 96 10.35 -0.63 -7.86
CA LYS A 96 11.45 0.05 -8.57
C LYS A 96 11.04 1.45 -9.05
N LEU A 97 9.84 1.60 -9.58
CA LEU A 97 9.34 2.87 -10.10
C LEU A 97 9.10 3.91 -9.00
N TYR A 98 8.53 3.49 -7.87
CA TYR A 98 8.10 4.38 -6.79
C TYR A 98 8.98 4.35 -5.54
N SER A 99 10.10 3.63 -5.61
CA SER A 99 11.05 3.32 -4.53
C SER A 99 10.51 2.39 -3.45
N ALA A 100 11.40 1.54 -2.91
CA ALA A 100 11.13 0.71 -1.73
C ALA A 100 10.90 1.52 -0.45
N LEU A 101 11.14 2.84 -0.48
CA LEU A 101 10.80 3.76 0.59
C LEU A 101 9.73 4.77 0.07
N PRO A 102 8.45 4.36 0.00
CA PRO A 102 7.36 5.20 -0.52
C PRO A 102 7.04 6.41 0.35
N ILE A 103 7.16 6.31 1.67
CA ILE A 103 6.82 7.38 2.61
C ILE A 103 7.96 7.52 3.61
N ALA A 104 8.46 8.74 3.77
CA ALA A 104 9.50 9.06 4.73
C ALA A 104 9.48 10.58 4.98
N TYR A 105 8.87 10.99 6.09
CA TYR A 105 8.79 12.41 6.44
C TYR A 105 8.95 12.63 7.94
N ILE A 106 9.37 13.85 8.27
CA ILE A 106 9.39 14.40 9.62
C ILE A 106 8.24 15.39 9.73
N GLU A 107 7.60 15.44 10.89
CA GLU A 107 6.55 16.38 11.22
C GLU A 107 6.95 17.23 12.43
N LEU A 108 6.75 18.54 12.31
CA LEU A 108 6.85 19.50 13.42
C LEU A 108 5.46 20.11 13.65
N ALA A 109 4.87 19.83 14.81
CA ALA A 109 3.58 20.34 15.27
C ALA A 109 3.78 21.23 16.51
N PRO A 110 4.19 22.50 16.34
CA PRO A 110 4.52 23.38 17.47
C PRO A 110 3.27 23.95 18.15
N LEU A 111 2.12 23.93 17.46
CA LEU A 111 0.86 24.53 17.88
C LEU A 111 -0.29 23.59 17.50
N LYS A 112 -1.39 23.65 18.25
CA LYS A 112 -2.59 22.87 17.91
C LYS A 112 -3.16 23.32 16.56
N GLY A 113 -3.35 22.38 15.64
CA GLY A 113 -3.94 22.64 14.32
C GLY A 113 -2.97 23.19 13.26
N PHE A 114 -1.69 23.32 13.59
CA PHE A 114 -0.64 23.68 12.63
C PHE A 114 0.53 22.71 12.73
N SER A 115 0.86 22.07 11.62
CA SER A 115 2.07 21.28 11.49
C SER A 115 2.77 21.51 10.16
N ILE A 116 4.08 21.33 10.16
CA ILE A 116 4.95 21.39 8.98
C ILE A 116 5.53 20.01 8.78
N GLN A 117 5.32 19.43 7.60
CA GLN A 117 5.84 18.13 7.23
C GLN A 117 6.86 18.28 6.09
N VAL A 118 8.01 17.61 6.21
CA VAL A 118 9.10 17.66 5.22
C VAL A 118 9.60 16.26 4.91
N GLY A 119 9.69 15.92 3.62
CA GLY A 119 10.20 14.65 3.14
C GLY A 119 9.37 14.09 1.97
N LYS A 120 9.28 12.76 1.89
CA LYS A 120 8.46 12.04 0.94
C LYS A 120 7.09 11.77 1.57
N LEU A 121 6.14 12.62 1.21
CA LEU A 121 4.78 12.63 1.75
C LEU A 121 3.84 11.75 0.90
N PRO A 122 2.81 11.14 1.50
CA PRO A 122 1.71 10.60 0.73
C PRO A 122 0.94 11.72 0.02
N THR A 123 0.22 11.38 -1.05
CA THR A 123 -0.76 12.31 -1.64
C THR A 123 -1.84 12.65 -0.60
N LEU A 124 -2.20 13.93 -0.51
CA LEU A 124 -3.32 14.41 0.32
C LEU A 124 -4.67 14.35 -0.41
N ILE A 125 -4.66 13.96 -1.68
CA ILE A 125 -5.83 13.88 -2.54
C ILE A 125 -6.06 12.42 -2.93
N GLY A 126 -7.30 11.98 -2.77
CA GLY A 126 -7.75 10.64 -3.15
C GLY A 126 -8.38 9.91 -1.97
N TYR A 127 -9.48 9.22 -2.24
CA TYR A 127 -10.20 8.42 -1.23
C TYR A 127 -9.55 7.05 -1.02
N GLU A 128 -8.85 6.57 -2.03
CA GLU A 128 -8.28 5.22 -2.06
C GLU A 128 -6.80 5.22 -1.65
N SER A 129 -6.41 4.25 -0.82
CA SER A 129 -5.05 4.15 -0.30
C SER A 129 -4.09 3.55 -1.32
N ALA A 130 -2.83 3.95 -1.26
CA ALA A 130 -1.78 3.39 -2.10
C ALA A 130 -1.51 1.92 -1.78
N PHE A 131 -1.60 1.53 -0.50
CA PHE A 131 -1.24 0.18 -0.07
C PHE A 131 -2.47 -0.72 0.00
N THR A 132 -2.37 -1.93 -0.56
CA THR A 132 -3.52 -2.84 -0.71
C THR A 132 -4.18 -3.18 0.63
N TYR A 133 -3.40 -3.37 1.70
CA TYR A 133 -3.93 -3.69 3.04
C TYR A 133 -4.73 -2.55 3.70
N LEU A 134 -4.67 -1.33 3.15
CA LEU A 134 -5.39 -0.14 3.66
C LEU A 134 -6.62 0.21 2.83
N ASN A 135 -6.83 -0.45 1.69
CA ASN A 135 -8.01 -0.21 0.90
C ASN A 135 -9.20 -0.92 1.56
N ASN A 136 -10.41 -0.40 1.38
CA ASN A 136 -11.69 -1.08 1.68
C ASN A 136 -12.57 -1.23 0.41
N TYR A 137 -12.03 -0.74 -0.72
CA TYR A 137 -12.50 -0.60 -2.11
C TYR A 137 -12.16 -1.68 -3.16
N ILE A 138 -13.11 -2.40 -3.77
CA ILE A 138 -12.85 -3.27 -4.96
C ILE A 138 -12.13 -2.53 -6.11
N GLN A 139 -12.30 -1.21 -6.22
CA GLN A 139 -11.82 -0.38 -7.34
C GLN A 139 -10.28 -0.36 -7.48
N ARG A 140 -9.52 -0.52 -6.39
CA ARG A 140 -8.04 -0.69 -6.41
C ARG A 140 -7.57 -2.14 -6.53
N GLY A 141 -8.45 -3.02 -6.97
CA GLY A 141 -8.08 -4.38 -7.31
C GLY A 141 -7.88 -5.27 -6.08
N LEU A 142 -8.54 -6.42 -6.16
CA LEU A 142 -8.43 -7.56 -5.26
C LEU A 142 -8.98 -7.33 -3.84
N VAL A 143 -10.12 -7.98 -3.60
CA VAL A 143 -10.79 -8.08 -2.28
C VAL A 143 -9.80 -8.61 -1.24
N TRP A 144 -9.56 -7.84 -0.17
CA TRP A 144 -8.97 -8.34 1.09
C TRP A 144 -10.05 -8.72 2.09
#